data_AF-A0A3D1M781-F1
#
_entry.id   AF-A0A3D1M781-F1
#
_cell.length_a   1.000
_cell.length_b   1.000
_cell.length_c   1.000
_cell.angle_alpha   90.00
_cell.angle_beta   90.00
_cell.angle_gamma   90.00
#
_symmetry.space_group_name_H-M   'P 1'
#
loop_
_entity.id
_entity.type
_entity.pdbx_description
1 polymer ?
#
loop_
_entity_poly.entity_id
_entity_poly.type
_entity_poly.pdbx_seq_one_letter_code
_entity_poly.pdbx_strand_id
1 'polypeptide(L)'
;MSKIIELRNKRNTLWEQTKAFLEDHRDENGLVKAEAVEQYNRMAADVKALGDEITRLEEQAEMDAKLSQPTSTPVHADPKDGKKKNVRPTATAEYNEAFWDMLRGRITNDALEG
;
A
#
# COMPACT_ATOMS: atom_id res chain seq x y z
N MET A 1 -4.83 4.02 17.41
CA MET A 1 -5.27 2.61 17.22
C MET A 1 -6.06 2.02 18.40
N SER A 2 -5.59 2.04 19.66
CA SER A 2 -6.35 1.50 20.82
C SER A 2 -7.80 1.98 20.87
N LYS A 3 -8.02 3.28 20.64
CA LYS A 3 -9.34 3.90 20.71
C LYS A 3 -10.33 3.37 19.68
N ILE A 4 -9.89 3.13 18.45
CA ILE A 4 -10.74 2.59 17.36
C ILE A 4 -11.22 1.18 17.74
N ILE A 5 -10.33 0.36 18.28
CA ILE A 5 -10.66 -1.01 18.72
C ILE A 5 -11.68 -0.97 19.87
N GLU A 6 -11.48 -0.11 20.87
CA GLU A 6 -12.43 0.07 21.96
C GLU A 6 -13.82 0.48 21.47
N LEU A 7 -13.89 1.45 20.54
CA LEU A 7 -15.17 1.91 19.99
C LEU A 7 -15.85 0.82 19.15
N ARG A 8 -15.09 0.05 18.35
CA ARG A 8 -15.62 -1.09 17.61
C ARG A 8 -16.21 -2.14 18.55
N ASN A 9 -15.54 -2.44 19.67
CA ASN A 9 -16.05 -3.34 20.68
C ASN A 9 -17.35 -2.81 21.30
N LYS A 10 -17.41 -1.52 21.68
CA LYS A 10 -18.63 -0.89 22.21
C LYS A 10 -19.79 -0.92 21.21
N ARG A 11 -19.50 -0.61 19.94
CA ARG A 11 -20.51 -0.68 18.87
C ARG A 11 -21.03 -2.10 18.72
N ASN A 12 -20.14 -3.11 18.77
CA ASN A 12 -20.54 -4.51 18.68
C ASN A 12 -21.43 -4.92 19.86
N THR A 13 -21.05 -4.58 21.09
CA THR A 13 -21.86 -4.89 22.28
C THR A 13 -23.23 -4.21 22.22
N LEU A 14 -23.27 -2.94 21.82
CA LEU A 14 -24.52 -2.20 21.71
C LEU A 14 -25.40 -2.75 20.57
N TRP A 15 -24.79 -3.17 19.47
CA TRP A 15 -25.50 -3.79 18.35
C TRP A 15 -26.16 -5.10 18.75
N GLU A 16 -25.45 -5.98 19.46
CA GLU A 16 -26.02 -7.22 19.97
C GLU A 16 -27.14 -6.96 21.00
N GLN A 17 -26.98 -5.95 21.88
CA GLN A 17 -28.06 -5.52 22.77
C GLN A 17 -29.27 -5.00 22.00
N THR A 18 -29.06 -4.24 20.93
CA THR A 18 -30.13 -3.68 20.09
C THR A 18 -30.89 -4.80 19.38
N LYS A 19 -30.19 -5.83 18.90
CA LYS A 19 -30.82 -7.01 18.31
C LYS A 19 -31.65 -7.79 19.33
N ALA A 20 -31.08 -8.07 20.51
CA ALA A 20 -31.79 -8.78 21.57
C ALA A 20 -33.07 -8.03 21.98
N PHE A 21 -32.97 -6.71 22.15
CA PHE A 21 -34.12 -5.85 22.40
C PHE A 21 -35.17 -5.96 21.28
N LEU A 22 -34.73 -5.96 20.02
CA LEU A 22 -35.66 -6.08 18.90
C LEU A 22 -36.39 -7.43 18.91
N GLU A 23 -35.70 -8.53 19.18
CA GLU A 23 -36.28 -9.87 19.31
C GLU A 23 -37.32 -9.95 20.44
N ASP A 24 -37.01 -9.41 21.63
CA ASP A 24 -37.90 -9.43 22.80
C ASP A 24 -39.15 -8.53 22.62
N HIS A 25 -39.02 -7.48 21.80
CA HIS A 25 -40.05 -6.46 21.58
C HIS A 25 -40.72 -6.54 20.21
N ARG A 26 -40.65 -7.67 19.51
CA ARG A 26 -41.50 -7.92 18.33
C ARG A 26 -42.95 -8.21 18.71
N ASP A 27 -43.87 -7.79 17.86
CA ASP A 27 -45.28 -8.19 17.90
C ASP A 27 -45.53 -9.46 17.05
N GLU A 28 -46.77 -9.96 17.07
CA GLU A 28 -47.19 -11.14 16.30
C GLU A 28 -47.07 -10.96 14.79
N ASN A 29 -46.98 -9.72 14.30
CA ASN A 29 -46.79 -9.37 12.89
C ASN A 29 -45.30 -9.22 12.52
N GLY A 30 -44.40 -9.38 13.48
CA GLY A 30 -42.96 -9.19 13.30
C GLY A 30 -42.52 -7.73 13.28
N LEU A 31 -43.37 -6.78 13.68
CA LEU A 31 -43.06 -5.36 13.84
C LEU A 31 -42.60 -5.04 15.27
N VAL A 32 -41.88 -3.95 15.45
CA VAL A 32 -41.48 -3.49 16.79
C VAL A 32 -42.71 -2.92 17.50
N LYS A 33 -42.98 -3.39 18.72
CA LYS A 33 -44.07 -2.87 19.57
C LYS A 33 -43.97 -1.35 19.71
N ALA A 34 -45.08 -0.64 19.59
CA ALA A 34 -45.11 0.84 19.63
C ALA A 34 -44.41 1.45 20.86
N GLU A 35 -44.54 0.79 22.02
CA GLU A 35 -43.91 1.19 23.29
C GLU A 35 -42.37 1.08 23.26
N ALA A 36 -41.84 0.18 22.44
CA ALA A 36 -40.41 -0.08 22.32
C ALA A 36 -39.74 0.71 21.18
N VAL A 37 -40.52 1.33 20.28
CA VAL A 37 -40.01 2.06 19.10
C VAL A 37 -39.07 3.19 19.51
N GLU A 38 -39.43 3.98 20.51
CA GLU A 38 -38.61 5.11 20.93
C GLU A 38 -37.25 4.65 21.49
N GLN A 39 -37.26 3.61 22.33
CA GLN A 39 -36.03 3.05 22.89
C GLN A 39 -35.15 2.42 21.81
N TYR A 40 -35.75 1.66 20.89
CA TYR A 40 -35.04 1.11 19.74
C TYR A 40 -34.38 2.20 18.90
N ASN A 41 -35.11 3.27 18.59
CA ASN A 41 -34.59 4.38 17.79
C ASN A 41 -33.39 5.05 18.46
N ARG A 42 -33.40 5.20 19.80
CA ARG A 42 -32.26 5.71 20.56
C ARG A 42 -31.05 4.77 20.44
N MET A 43 -31.25 3.46 20.67
CA MET A 43 -30.16 2.48 20.56
C MET A 43 -29.58 2.41 19.13
N ALA A 44 -30.44 2.43 18.12
CA ALA A 44 -30.02 2.45 16.72
C ALA A 44 -29.24 3.73 16.37
N ALA A 45 -29.68 4.88 16.88
CA ALA A 45 -28.96 6.15 16.72
C ALA A 45 -27.57 6.09 17.38
N ASP A 46 -27.46 5.52 18.57
CA ASP A 46 -26.19 5.36 19.28
C ASP A 46 -25.22 4.41 18.54
N VAL A 47 -25.73 3.29 18.00
CA VAL A 47 -24.93 2.37 17.16
C VAL A 47 -24.40 3.10 15.92
N LYS A 48 -25.25 3.90 15.27
CA LYS A 48 -24.87 4.70 14.12
C LYS A 48 -23.82 5.75 14.49
N ALA A 49 -24.03 6.50 15.57
CA ALA A 49 -23.09 7.52 16.03
C ALA A 49 -21.71 6.94 16.35
N LEU A 50 -21.66 5.76 16.97
CA LEU A 50 -20.40 5.03 17.18
C LEU A 50 -19.75 4.62 15.87
N GLY A 51 -20.54 4.19 14.88
CA GLY A 51 -20.05 3.89 13.53
C GLY A 51 -19.42 5.10 12.84
N ASP A 52 -20.13 6.22 12.83
CA ASP A 52 -19.66 7.47 12.22
C ASP A 52 -18.35 7.95 12.86
N GLU A 53 -18.23 7.85 14.18
CA GLU A 53 -17.01 8.23 14.90
C GLU A 53 -15.82 7.31 14.61
N ILE A 54 -16.07 6.00 14.49
CA ILE A 54 -15.03 5.04 14.08
C ILE A 54 -14.51 5.41 12.69
N THR A 55 -15.39 5.71 11.74
CA THR A 55 -15.00 6.10 10.39
C THR A 55 -14.14 7.35 10.37
N ARG A 56 -14.51 8.41 11.12
CA ARG A 56 -13.68 9.63 11.22
C ARG A 56 -12.28 9.34 11.73
N LEU A 57 -12.16 8.49 12.76
CA LEU A 57 -10.86 8.13 13.33
C LEU A 57 -10.02 7.26 12.38
N GLU A 58 -10.66 6.41 11.59
CA GLU A 58 -10.00 5.60 10.57
C GLU A 58 -9.47 6.47 9.43
N GLU A 59 -10.27 7.41 8.94
CA GLU A 59 -9.85 8.40 7.94
C GLU A 59 -8.70 9.26 8.44
N GLN A 60 -8.76 9.73 9.69
CA GLN A 60 -7.67 10.46 10.31
C GLN A 60 -6.38 9.61 10.36
N ALA A 61 -6.49 8.37 10.83
CA ALA A 61 -5.32 7.47 10.91
C ALA A 61 -4.74 7.15 9.53
N GLU A 62 -5.58 7.02 8.51
CA GLU A 62 -5.14 6.81 7.13
C GLU A 62 -4.43 8.06 6.57
N MET A 63 -4.96 9.26 6.83
CA MET A 63 -4.31 10.51 6.45
C MET A 63 -2.95 10.68 7.13
N ASP A 64 -2.87 10.43 8.44
CA ASP A 64 -1.61 10.49 9.19
C ASP A 64 -0.60 9.46 8.65
N ALA A 65 -1.06 8.26 8.30
CA ALA A 65 -0.21 7.24 7.68
C ALA A 65 0.31 7.69 6.31
N LYS A 66 -0.52 8.31 5.46
CA LYS A 66 -0.10 8.86 4.16
C LYS A 66 0.90 10.01 4.32
N LEU A 67 0.66 10.93 5.26
CA LEU A 67 1.53 12.07 5.52
C LEU A 67 2.88 11.65 6.14
N SER A 68 2.91 10.53 6.87
CA SER A 68 4.15 9.95 7.41
C SER A 68 4.94 9.11 6.40
N GLN A 69 4.42 8.87 5.19
CA GLN A 69 5.19 8.19 4.16
C GLN A 69 6.40 9.02 3.73
N PRO A 70 7.57 8.39 3.50
CA PRO A 70 8.74 9.07 2.96
C PRO A 70 8.40 9.76 1.64
N THR A 71 8.72 11.05 1.52
CA THR A 71 8.49 11.84 0.29
C THR A 71 9.44 11.47 -0.85
N SER A 72 10.50 10.72 -0.56
CA SER A 72 11.43 10.18 -1.56
C SER A 72 11.48 8.66 -1.47
N THR A 73 11.30 7.99 -2.61
CA THR A 73 11.76 6.61 -2.76
C THR A 73 13.30 6.61 -2.71
N PRO A 74 13.93 5.75 -1.89
CA PRO A 74 15.38 5.59 -1.93
C PRO A 74 15.81 5.24 -3.35
N VAL A 75 16.69 6.05 -3.93
CA VAL A 75 17.24 5.78 -5.25
C VAL A 75 18.23 4.61 -5.10
N HIS A 76 17.74 3.39 -5.32
CA HIS A 76 18.55 2.19 -5.47
C HIS A 76 19.16 2.12 -6.87
N ALA A 77 19.79 3.22 -7.33
CA ALA A 77 20.68 3.13 -8.46
C ALA A 77 21.91 2.36 -7.96
N ASP A 78 22.02 1.08 -8.30
CA ASP A 78 23.27 0.37 -8.18
C ASP A 78 24.32 1.15 -8.99
N PRO A 79 25.38 1.72 -8.36
CA PRO A 79 26.41 2.45 -9.10
C PRO A 79 27.22 1.55 -10.04
N LYS A 80 26.85 0.27 -10.15
CA LYS A 80 27.46 -0.73 -11.03
C LYS A 80 26.78 -0.86 -12.40
N ASP A 81 25.61 -0.25 -12.62
CA ASP A 81 24.90 -0.37 -13.91
C ASP A 81 25.21 0.76 -14.91
N GLY A 82 26.24 1.55 -14.62
CA GLY A 82 27.02 2.12 -15.71
C GLY A 82 27.76 0.96 -16.36
N LYS A 83 27.38 0.54 -17.58
CA LYS A 83 28.05 -0.50 -18.37
C LYS A 83 29.57 -0.37 -18.21
N LYS A 84 30.15 -1.09 -17.26
CA LYS A 84 31.60 -1.17 -17.12
C LYS A 84 32.02 -2.04 -18.28
N LYS A 85 32.35 -1.40 -19.41
CA LYS A 85 33.26 -1.98 -20.39
C LYS A 85 34.45 -2.41 -19.53
N ASN A 86 34.62 -3.71 -19.33
CA ASN A 86 35.73 -4.28 -18.56
C ASN A 86 37.00 -3.98 -19.34
N VAL A 87 37.44 -2.73 -19.29
CA VAL A 87 38.70 -2.28 -19.86
C VAL A 87 39.76 -2.71 -18.86
N ARG A 88 40.20 -3.96 -19.00
CA ARG A 88 41.47 -4.37 -18.43
C ARG A 88 42.53 -3.45 -19.06
N PRO A 89 43.33 -2.70 -18.28
CA PRO A 89 44.26 -1.71 -18.81
C PRO A 89 45.32 -2.31 -19.75
N THR A 90 45.50 -3.63 -19.73
CA THR A 90 46.47 -4.37 -20.53
C THR A 90 45.83 -5.29 -21.57
N ALA A 91 44.51 -5.37 -21.64
CA ALA A 91 43.80 -6.30 -22.53
C ALA A 91 42.48 -5.69 -23.01
N THR A 92 42.57 -4.54 -23.70
CA THR A 92 41.42 -4.01 -24.44
C THR A 92 41.10 -4.96 -25.60
N ALA A 93 39.80 -5.11 -25.89
CA ALA A 93 39.35 -5.90 -27.05
C ALA A 93 39.97 -5.36 -28.35
N GLU A 94 40.12 -4.04 -28.46
CA GLU A 94 40.72 -3.34 -29.59
C GLU A 94 42.18 -3.78 -29.87
N TYR A 95 43.01 -3.93 -28.83
CA TYR A 95 44.39 -4.43 -29.01
C TYR A 95 44.42 -5.90 -29.44
N ASN A 96 43.53 -6.73 -28.88
CA ASN A 96 43.44 -8.15 -29.21
C ASN A 96 43.00 -8.36 -30.66
N GLU A 97 42.00 -7.59 -31.12
CA GLU A 97 41.55 -7.60 -32.51
C GLU A 97 42.66 -7.12 -33.45
N ALA A 98 43.30 -5.99 -33.16
CA ALA A 98 44.42 -5.48 -33.95
C ALA A 98 45.58 -6.49 -34.04
N PHE A 99 45.89 -7.18 -32.94
CA PHE A 99 46.92 -8.23 -32.90
C PHE A 99 46.57 -9.41 -33.84
N TRP A 100 45.34 -9.92 -33.79
CA TRP A 100 44.92 -11.02 -34.66
C TRP A 100 44.74 -10.58 -36.12
N ASP A 101 44.37 -9.34 -36.39
CA ASP A 101 44.29 -8.82 -37.76
C ASP A 101 45.68 -8.65 -38.38
N MET A 102 46.67 -8.26 -37.59
CA MET A 102 48.07 -8.26 -38.02
C MET A 102 48.56 -9.68 -38.33
N LEU A 103 48.27 -10.63 -37.43
CA LEU A 103 48.70 -12.03 -37.60
C LEU A 103 47.99 -12.73 -38.77
N ARG A 104 46.74 -12.35 -39.06
CA ARG A 104 45.95 -12.86 -40.20
C ARG A 104 46.20 -12.09 -41.50
N GLY A 105 47.12 -11.13 -41.52
CA GLY A 105 47.49 -10.36 -42.71
C GLY A 105 46.40 -9.42 -43.23
N ARG A 106 45.46 -9.00 -42.38
CA ARG A 106 44.31 -8.16 -42.76
C ARG A 106 44.60 -6.66 -42.81
N ILE A 107 45.76 -6.22 -42.30
CA ILE A 107 46.11 -4.78 -42.12
C ILE A 107 46.70 -4.14 -43.39
N THR A 108 47.02 -4.90 -44.44
CA THR A 108 47.73 -4.34 -45.62
C THR A 108 46.85 -3.67 -46.66
N ASN A 109 45.68 -3.11 -46.34
CA ASN A 109 44.84 -2.42 -47.34
C ASN A 109 44.15 -1.12 -46.88
N ASP A 110 44.37 -0.61 -45.66
CA ASP A 110 43.68 0.62 -45.20
C ASP A 110 44.64 1.72 -44.70
N ALA A 111 45.89 1.69 -45.15
CA ALA A 111 46.91 2.71 -44.86
C ALA A 111 47.44 3.42 -46.12
N LEU A 112 46.81 3.26 -47.29
CA LEU A 112 47.25 3.84 -48.56
C LEU A 112 46.14 4.39 -49.47
N GLU A 113 45.00 4.81 -48.93
CA GLU A 113 44.08 5.73 -49.65
C GLU A 113 43.71 6.91 -48.74
N GLY A 114 44.63 7.87 -48.69
CA GLY A 114 44.37 9.29 -48.47
C GLY A 114 44.92 10.05 -49.68
#